data_AF-A0A6G2KA67-F1
#
_entry.id   AF-A0A6G2KA67-F1
#
_cell.length_a   1.000
_cell.length_b   1.000
_cell.length_c   1.000
_cell.angle_alpha   90.00
_cell.angle_beta   90.00
_cell.angle_gamma   90.00
#
_symmetry.space_group_name_H-M   'P 1'
#
loop_
_entity.id
_entity.type
_entity.pdbx_description
1 polymer ?
#
loop_
_entity_poly.entity_id
_entity_poly.type
_entity_poly.pdbx_seq_one_letter_code
_entity_poly.pdbx_strand_id
1 'polypeptide(L)'
;MKWLFILLLLIPAMAFAESQTASTDGGILDVRITYDDDIMPNADNTVIIEFINSSTDKIQLHIDYDINMTVNDTVIATTPMIHSSEGVVRGLKVPFPVEGEYILRVGVEGILFQPINRETVSFTIPVGIVAVQTPEPGGGCLIATAAYGTELAPQIQNLRQIRDEMVLSTDSGKWFISAFNQAYYVFSPTVADMQRENPVLKNVVLLSMQPMLVSLGLMEYADSESKVLVYGILIILLNMATYMVGPVLILVWLLLWTKKRLAIAR
;
A
#
# COMPACT_ATOMS: atom_id res chain seq x y z
N MET A 1 -13.93 34.37 -20.40
CA MET A 1 -13.87 32.96 -19.93
C MET A 1 -13.36 32.01 -21.03
N LYS A 2 -12.17 32.24 -21.60
CA LYS A 2 -11.55 31.33 -22.60
C LYS A 2 -10.02 31.21 -22.47
N TRP A 3 -9.44 31.72 -21.38
CA TRP A 3 -7.98 31.87 -21.23
C TRP A 3 -7.42 31.26 -19.94
N LEU A 4 -8.12 30.27 -19.35
CA LEU A 4 -7.66 29.61 -18.11
C LEU A 4 -7.22 28.13 -18.30
N PHE A 5 -7.11 27.65 -19.54
CA PHE A 5 -6.87 26.22 -19.82
C PHE A 5 -5.52 25.88 -20.47
N ILE A 6 -4.57 26.82 -20.59
CA ILE A 6 -3.31 26.60 -21.33
C ILE A 6 -2.08 26.95 -20.49
N LEU A 7 -2.06 26.55 -19.21
CA LEU A 7 -0.84 26.66 -18.39
C LEU A 7 -0.61 25.47 -17.45
N LEU A 8 -1.01 24.27 -17.88
CA LEU A 8 -0.71 23.03 -17.16
C LEU A 8 -0.43 21.89 -18.15
N LEU A 9 0.44 22.12 -19.12
CA LEU A 9 0.82 21.13 -20.13
C LEU A 9 2.30 21.21 -20.50
N LEU A 10 3.15 21.31 -19.48
CA LEU A 10 4.60 21.18 -19.60
C LEU A 10 5.21 20.89 -18.21
N ILE A 11 4.83 19.74 -17.64
CA ILE A 11 5.71 19.05 -16.69
C ILE A 11 6.34 17.93 -17.53
N PRO A 12 7.68 17.85 -17.64
CA PRO A 12 8.31 16.72 -18.32
C PRO A 12 7.85 15.45 -17.61
N ALA A 13 7.38 14.47 -18.38
CA ALA A 13 7.14 13.13 -17.88
C ALA A 13 8.45 12.62 -17.29
N MET A 14 8.58 12.70 -15.97
CA MET A 14 9.58 11.90 -15.28
C MET A 14 9.10 10.47 -15.46
N ALA A 15 9.87 9.67 -16.20
CA ALA A 15 9.72 8.23 -16.17
C ALA A 15 10.04 7.81 -14.73
N PHE A 16 9.00 7.59 -13.92
CA PHE A 16 9.18 6.92 -12.65
C PHE A 16 9.30 5.41 -12.96
N ALA A 17 9.93 4.69 -12.04
CA ALA A 17 10.02 3.25 -12.10
C ALA A 17 9.22 2.72 -10.91
N GLU A 18 8.16 1.98 -11.20
CA GLU A 18 7.29 1.34 -10.22
C GLU A 18 8.11 0.28 -9.46
N SER A 19 7.93 0.22 -8.15
CA SER A 19 8.60 -0.77 -7.31
C SER A 19 7.63 -1.41 -6.35
N GLN A 20 7.66 -2.75 -6.28
CA GLN A 20 6.85 -3.54 -5.36
C GLN A 20 7.72 -4.27 -4.37
N THR A 21 7.35 -4.32 -3.09
CA THR A 21 8.08 -5.08 -2.06
C THR A 21 7.18 -6.08 -1.36
N ALA A 22 7.67 -7.29 -1.18
CA ALA A 22 6.89 -8.41 -0.68
C ALA A 22 7.67 -9.40 0.16
N SER A 23 7.16 -9.78 1.32
CA SER A 23 7.72 -10.88 2.11
C SER A 23 7.45 -12.24 1.44
N THR A 24 8.43 -13.13 1.52
CA THR A 24 8.27 -14.54 1.16
C THR A 24 7.34 -15.25 2.13
N ASP A 25 6.72 -16.36 1.70
CA ASP A 25 5.85 -17.20 2.52
C ASP A 25 6.51 -17.76 3.80
N GLY A 26 7.83 -17.94 3.80
CA GLY A 26 8.60 -18.32 4.98
C GLY A 26 9.03 -17.14 5.86
N GLY A 27 8.92 -15.90 5.37
CA GLY A 27 9.14 -14.67 6.14
C GLY A 27 10.60 -14.40 6.52
N ILE A 28 11.55 -15.13 5.95
CA ILE A 28 12.99 -14.87 6.15
C ILE A 28 13.45 -13.69 5.28
N LEU A 29 12.83 -13.52 4.12
CA LEU A 29 13.22 -12.53 3.11
C LEU A 29 12.05 -11.66 2.68
N ASP A 30 12.37 -10.39 2.43
CA ASP A 30 11.56 -9.50 1.63
C ASP A 30 12.19 -9.38 0.24
N VAL A 31 11.39 -9.45 -0.80
CA VAL A 31 11.82 -9.29 -2.19
C VAL A 31 11.25 -7.98 -2.69
N ARG A 32 12.12 -7.12 -3.24
CA ARG A 32 11.71 -5.91 -3.94
C ARG A 32 11.90 -6.10 -5.43
N ILE A 33 10.90 -5.79 -6.21
CA ILE A 33 11.01 -5.67 -7.67
C ILE A 33 10.90 -4.21 -8.07
N THR A 34 11.60 -3.83 -9.13
CA THR A 34 11.50 -2.50 -9.75
C THR A 34 11.45 -2.67 -11.26
N TYR A 35 10.51 -2.00 -11.92
CA TYR A 35 10.33 -2.03 -13.36
C TYR A 35 9.87 -0.66 -13.86
N ASP A 36 10.01 -0.40 -15.16
CA ASP A 36 9.63 0.89 -15.75
C ASP A 36 8.10 1.07 -15.74
N ASP A 37 7.59 2.27 -15.44
CA ASP A 37 6.15 2.56 -15.34
C ASP A 37 5.36 2.24 -16.61
N ASP A 38 5.99 2.42 -17.78
CA ASP A 38 5.39 2.23 -19.09
C ASP A 38 5.99 0.99 -19.78
N ILE A 39 5.66 -0.21 -19.27
CA ILE A 39 6.05 -1.45 -19.94
C ILE A 39 5.30 -1.55 -21.28
N MET A 40 5.99 -1.23 -22.37
CA MET A 40 5.48 -1.41 -23.73
C MET A 40 5.71 -2.85 -24.20
N PRO A 41 4.73 -3.48 -24.89
CA PRO A 41 4.93 -4.78 -25.52
C PRO A 41 6.09 -4.74 -26.52
N ASN A 42 6.94 -5.78 -26.52
CA ASN A 42 8.13 -5.89 -27.39
C ASN A 42 9.24 -4.82 -27.21
N ALA A 43 9.25 -4.07 -26.10
CA ALA A 43 10.38 -3.20 -25.72
C ALA A 43 11.39 -3.94 -24.82
N ASP A 44 12.63 -3.42 -24.72
CA ASP A 44 13.68 -3.90 -23.81
C ASP A 44 13.33 -3.50 -22.36
N ASN A 45 12.32 -4.14 -21.78
CA ASN A 45 11.90 -3.86 -20.40
C ASN A 45 12.82 -4.59 -19.42
N THR A 46 13.23 -3.88 -18.37
CA THR A 46 14.14 -4.43 -17.36
C THR A 46 13.43 -4.55 -16.03
N VAL A 47 13.44 -5.76 -15.45
CA VAL A 47 13.03 -5.97 -14.06
C VAL A 47 14.28 -6.10 -13.20
N ILE A 48 14.34 -5.31 -12.13
CA ILE A 48 15.34 -5.41 -11.07
C ILE A 48 14.71 -6.18 -9.92
N ILE A 49 15.47 -7.10 -9.31
CA ILE A 49 15.03 -7.85 -8.12
C ILE A 49 16.08 -7.66 -7.02
N GLU A 50 15.66 -7.22 -5.85
CA GLU A 50 16.48 -7.10 -4.64
C GLU A 50 15.98 -8.06 -3.58
N PHE A 51 16.89 -8.84 -2.98
CA PHE A 51 16.59 -9.69 -1.85
C PHE A 51 17.03 -9.00 -0.56
N ILE A 52 16.12 -8.86 0.39
CA ILE A 52 16.30 -8.14 1.64
C ILE A 52 16.05 -9.12 2.78
N ASN A 53 16.90 -9.11 3.79
CA ASN A 53 16.70 -9.92 4.98
C ASN A 53 15.65 -9.24 5.89
N SER A 54 14.50 -9.89 6.11
CA SER A 54 13.36 -9.29 6.84
C SER A 54 13.67 -8.96 8.30
N SER A 55 14.68 -9.61 8.90
CA SER A 55 15.09 -9.36 10.29
C SER A 55 16.05 -8.18 10.45
N THR A 56 16.80 -7.84 9.40
CA THR A 56 17.88 -6.85 9.47
C THR A 56 17.70 -5.65 8.54
N ASP A 57 16.73 -5.71 7.63
CA ASP A 57 16.45 -4.70 6.60
C ASP A 57 17.68 -4.35 5.75
N LYS A 58 18.51 -5.37 5.48
CA LYS A 58 19.72 -5.26 4.65
C LYS A 58 19.63 -6.21 3.48
N ILE A 59 20.28 -5.85 2.37
CA ILE A 59 20.40 -6.73 1.21
C ILE A 59 21.01 -8.07 1.64
N GLN A 60 20.30 -9.14 1.33
CA GLN A 60 20.71 -10.50 1.61
C GLN A 60 21.68 -10.97 0.53
N LEU A 61 22.94 -11.10 0.89
CA LEU A 61 23.99 -11.61 0.00
C LEU A 61 23.88 -13.14 -0.17
N HIS A 62 24.45 -13.64 -1.27
CA HIS A 62 24.54 -15.08 -1.59
C HIS A 62 23.19 -15.80 -1.56
N ILE A 63 22.32 -15.41 -2.50
CA ILE A 63 20.97 -15.97 -2.67
C ILE A 63 21.00 -17.04 -3.76
N ASP A 64 20.40 -18.20 -3.50
CA ASP A 64 20.03 -19.18 -4.53
C ASP A 64 18.53 -19.05 -4.83
N TYR A 65 18.19 -18.64 -6.05
CA TYR A 65 16.83 -18.32 -6.44
C TYR A 65 16.48 -18.84 -7.84
N ASP A 66 15.19 -19.06 -8.07
CA ASP A 66 14.63 -19.25 -9.39
C ASP A 66 13.49 -18.25 -9.64
N ILE A 67 13.15 -18.12 -10.92
CA ILE A 67 12.12 -17.21 -11.40
C ILE A 67 11.20 -17.98 -12.33
N ASN A 68 9.91 -17.82 -12.14
CA ASN A 68 8.86 -18.29 -13.03
C ASN A 68 7.89 -17.15 -13.34
N MET A 69 7.68 -16.88 -14.62
CA MET A 69 6.77 -15.84 -15.11
C MET A 69 5.62 -16.51 -15.87
N THR A 70 4.39 -16.16 -15.50
CA THR A 70 3.18 -16.63 -16.18
C THR A 70 2.31 -15.47 -16.67
N VAL A 71 1.55 -15.71 -17.73
CA VAL A 71 0.49 -14.81 -18.22
C VAL A 71 -0.70 -15.68 -18.63
N ASN A 72 -1.91 -15.37 -18.17
CA ASN A 72 -3.12 -16.17 -18.44
C ASN A 72 -2.89 -17.69 -18.22
N ASP A 73 -2.30 -18.05 -17.07
CA ASP A 73 -1.93 -19.42 -16.70
C ASP A 73 -0.91 -20.13 -17.62
N THR A 74 -0.30 -19.41 -18.56
CA THR A 74 0.74 -19.92 -19.46
C THR A 74 2.11 -19.47 -18.98
N VAL A 75 3.04 -20.41 -18.79
CA VAL A 75 4.44 -20.09 -18.45
C VAL A 75 5.15 -19.52 -19.67
N ILE A 76 5.70 -18.31 -19.55
CA ILE A 76 6.38 -17.61 -20.64
C ILE A 76 7.90 -17.53 -20.44
N ALA A 77 8.35 -17.55 -19.19
CA ALA A 77 9.76 -17.54 -18.85
C ALA A 77 9.96 -18.30 -17.54
N THR A 78 10.97 -19.17 -17.52
CA THR A 78 11.41 -19.83 -16.30
C THR A 78 12.93 -19.87 -16.32
N THR A 79 13.53 -19.74 -15.14
CA THR A 79 14.97 -19.90 -14.96
C THR A 79 15.23 -21.17 -14.14
N PRO A 80 16.36 -21.86 -14.37
CA PRO A 80 16.87 -22.81 -13.38
C PRO A 80 17.28 -22.04 -12.11
N MET A 81 17.62 -22.76 -11.04
CA MET A 81 18.23 -22.15 -9.86
C MET A 81 19.52 -21.41 -10.23
N ILE A 82 19.60 -20.14 -9.83
CA ILE A 82 20.69 -19.21 -10.09
C ILE A 82 21.20 -18.67 -8.74
N HIS A 83 22.52 -18.50 -8.65
CA HIS A 83 23.16 -17.89 -7.50
C HIS A 83 23.47 -16.41 -7.75
N SER A 84 23.09 -15.53 -6.82
CA SER A 84 23.52 -14.13 -6.78
C SER A 84 24.36 -13.84 -5.54
N SER A 85 25.61 -13.42 -5.74
CA SER A 85 26.49 -13.01 -4.63
C SER A 85 26.12 -11.65 -4.04
N GLU A 86 25.56 -10.76 -4.85
CA GLU A 86 25.24 -9.38 -4.46
C GLU A 86 23.85 -9.24 -3.82
N GLY A 87 22.97 -10.24 -3.97
CA GLY A 87 21.58 -10.15 -3.52
C GLY A 87 20.72 -9.21 -4.37
N VAL A 88 21.25 -8.74 -5.51
CA VAL A 88 20.56 -7.89 -6.47
C VAL A 88 20.71 -8.50 -7.86
N VAL A 89 19.60 -8.60 -8.59
CA VAL A 89 19.53 -9.09 -9.96
C VAL A 89 19.20 -7.90 -10.83
N ARG A 90 20.20 -7.40 -11.56
CA ARG A 90 20.04 -6.31 -12.51
C ARG A 90 19.88 -6.88 -13.92
N GLY A 91 18.93 -6.35 -14.69
CA GLY A 91 18.87 -6.66 -16.11
C GLY A 91 18.13 -7.95 -16.47
N LEU A 92 17.15 -8.40 -15.67
CA LEU A 92 16.29 -9.49 -16.10
C LEU A 92 15.47 -9.04 -17.30
N LYS A 93 15.89 -9.44 -18.50
CA LYS A 93 15.19 -9.18 -19.76
C LYS A 93 14.08 -10.19 -19.91
N VAL A 94 12.84 -9.76 -19.69
CA VAL A 94 11.66 -10.59 -19.90
C VAL A 94 10.94 -10.11 -21.15
N PRO A 95 10.71 -10.97 -22.16
CA PRO A 95 9.86 -10.60 -23.28
C PRO A 95 8.41 -10.51 -22.78
N PHE A 96 7.79 -9.36 -23.00
CA PHE A 96 6.36 -9.17 -22.79
C PHE A 96 5.67 -9.15 -24.16
N PRO A 97 5.25 -10.33 -24.68
CA PRO A 97 4.78 -10.46 -26.07
C PRO A 97 3.37 -9.89 -26.30
N VAL A 98 2.55 -9.85 -25.26
CA VAL A 98 1.14 -9.41 -25.31
C VAL A 98 0.81 -8.48 -24.14
N GLU A 99 -0.22 -7.66 -24.30
CA GLU A 99 -0.78 -6.90 -23.17
C GLU A 99 -1.50 -7.85 -22.21
N GLY A 100 -1.41 -7.60 -20.90
CA GLY A 100 -2.02 -8.44 -19.88
C GLY A 100 -1.36 -8.32 -18.49
N GLU A 101 -1.86 -9.11 -17.55
CA GLU A 101 -1.31 -9.24 -16.21
C GLU A 101 -0.33 -10.41 -16.16
N TYR A 102 0.93 -10.11 -15.80
CA TYR A 102 2.00 -11.10 -15.70
C TYR A 102 2.26 -11.40 -14.23
N ILE A 103 2.35 -12.67 -13.86
CA ILE A 103 2.68 -13.09 -12.50
C ILE A 103 4.14 -13.52 -12.45
N LEU A 104 4.97 -12.73 -11.78
CA LEU A 104 6.36 -13.03 -11.48
C LEU A 104 6.43 -13.77 -10.15
N ARG A 105 6.71 -15.06 -10.18
CA ARG A 105 7.01 -15.87 -9.00
C ARG A 105 8.52 -15.98 -8.82
N VAL A 106 9.00 -15.63 -7.63
CA VAL A 106 10.40 -15.79 -7.22
C VAL A 106 10.45 -16.88 -6.15
N GLY A 107 11.25 -17.90 -6.37
CA GLY A 107 11.53 -18.94 -5.37
C GLY A 107 12.94 -18.81 -4.83
N VAL A 108 13.14 -19.06 -3.54
CA VAL A 108 14.44 -19.00 -2.87
C VAL A 108 14.68 -20.28 -2.09
N GLU A 109 15.87 -20.87 -2.25
CA GLU A 109 16.25 -22.14 -1.60
C GLU A 109 17.60 -22.08 -0.85
N GLY A 110 18.33 -20.98 -0.94
CA GLY A 110 19.60 -20.83 -0.23
C GLY A 110 19.94 -19.38 0.08
N ILE A 111 20.53 -19.17 1.26
CA ILE A 111 21.09 -17.88 1.70
C ILE A 111 22.47 -18.11 2.30
N LEU A 112 23.46 -17.25 2.02
CA LEU A 112 24.83 -17.36 2.58
C LEU A 112 25.45 -18.76 2.46
N PHE A 113 25.22 -19.44 1.33
CA PHE A 113 25.66 -20.83 1.07
C PHE A 113 25.05 -21.88 2.01
N GLN A 114 23.98 -21.53 2.74
CA GLN A 114 23.21 -22.44 3.57
C GLN A 114 21.86 -22.70 2.90
N PRO A 115 21.47 -23.98 2.71
CA PRO A 115 20.14 -24.31 2.24
C PRO A 115 19.08 -23.84 3.23
N ILE A 116 17.97 -23.33 2.71
CA ILE A 116 16.77 -23.01 3.49
C ILE A 116 15.60 -23.88 3.03
N ASN A 117 14.51 -23.90 3.80
CA ASN A 117 13.25 -24.40 3.26
C ASN A 117 12.83 -23.49 2.12
N ARG A 118 12.37 -24.07 1.01
CA ARG A 118 11.98 -23.30 -0.17
C ARG A 118 10.91 -22.27 0.23
N GLU A 119 11.20 -21.01 -0.05
CA GLU A 119 10.27 -19.91 0.14
C GLU A 119 9.87 -19.31 -1.22
N THR A 120 8.66 -18.81 -1.32
CA THR A 120 8.15 -18.21 -2.55
C THR A 120 7.44 -16.88 -2.31
N VAL A 121 7.50 -16.03 -3.33
CA VAL A 121 6.76 -14.76 -3.40
C VAL A 121 6.27 -14.54 -4.83
N SER A 122 5.15 -13.84 -4.99
CA SER A 122 4.58 -13.55 -6.30
C SER A 122 4.22 -12.08 -6.43
N PHE A 123 4.52 -11.51 -7.59
CA PHE A 123 4.23 -10.13 -7.96
C PHE A 123 3.42 -10.10 -9.23
N THR A 124 2.54 -9.11 -9.37
CA THR A 124 1.79 -8.90 -10.61
C THR A 124 2.36 -7.69 -11.33
N ILE A 125 2.72 -7.87 -12.61
CA ILE A 125 3.26 -6.83 -13.46
C ILE A 125 2.22 -6.57 -14.57
N PRO A 126 1.53 -5.42 -14.54
CA PRO A 126 0.60 -5.03 -15.61
C PRO A 126 1.38 -4.52 -16.83
N VAL A 127 1.03 -5.01 -18.03
CA VAL A 127 1.67 -4.61 -19.29
C VAL A 127 0.64 -4.14 -20.30
N GLY A 128 0.78 -2.90 -20.78
CA GLY A 128 -0.12 -2.29 -21.78
C GLY A 128 -1.58 -2.07 -21.33
N ILE A 129 -1.91 -2.46 -20.11
CA ILE A 129 -3.17 -2.18 -19.43
C ILE A 129 -2.93 -1.10 -18.37
N VAL A 130 -3.88 -0.16 -18.20
CA VAL A 130 -3.85 0.75 -17.05
C VAL A 130 -3.76 -0.11 -15.79
N ALA A 131 -2.66 -0.01 -15.07
CA ALA A 131 -2.35 -0.84 -13.92
C ALA A 131 -3.54 -0.92 -12.97
N VAL A 132 -4.24 -2.06 -12.97
CA VAL A 132 -5.06 -2.46 -11.84
C VAL A 132 -4.06 -2.95 -10.82
N GLN A 133 -3.73 -2.09 -9.85
CA GLN A 133 -2.85 -2.45 -8.74
C GLN A 133 -3.44 -3.66 -8.02
N THR A 134 -2.96 -4.87 -8.34
CA THR A 134 -3.16 -6.00 -7.44
C THR A 134 -2.34 -5.75 -6.19
N PRO A 135 -2.86 -6.11 -5.01
CA PRO A 135 -2.27 -5.68 -3.75
C PRO A 135 -0.91 -6.33 -3.56
N GLU A 136 0.14 -5.51 -3.48
CA GLU A 136 1.40 -5.90 -2.87
C GLU A 136 1.15 -6.51 -1.48
N PRO A 137 2.01 -7.39 -0.97
CA PRO A 137 1.89 -7.86 0.40
C PRO A 137 2.30 -6.81 1.45
N GLY A 138 2.50 -5.55 1.03
CA GLY A 138 2.43 -4.36 1.86
C GLY A 138 1.10 -3.58 1.77
N GLY A 139 0.18 -3.92 0.87
CA GLY A 139 -1.05 -3.17 0.52
C GLY A 139 -2.22 -3.29 1.51
N GLY A 140 -1.96 -3.74 2.74
CA GLY A 140 -2.96 -3.97 3.77
C GLY A 140 -3.33 -2.71 4.54
N CYS A 141 -4.52 -2.70 5.15
CA CYS A 141 -4.90 -1.65 6.10
C CYS A 141 -4.18 -1.88 7.46
N LEU A 142 -2.85 -1.86 7.50
CA LEU A 142 -1.99 -2.27 8.63
C LEU A 142 -2.44 -1.74 9.99
N ILE A 143 -2.68 -0.43 10.11
CA ILE A 143 -3.17 0.20 11.34
C ILE A 143 -4.54 -0.34 11.74
N ALA A 144 -5.45 -0.48 10.77
CA ALA A 144 -6.80 -0.98 11.01
C ALA A 144 -6.78 -2.48 11.39
N THR A 145 -5.96 -3.28 10.72
CA THR A 145 -5.76 -4.70 11.02
C THR A 145 -5.21 -4.88 12.43
N ALA A 146 -4.23 -4.07 12.86
CA ALA A 146 -3.73 -4.10 14.23
C ALA A 146 -4.79 -3.68 15.26
N ALA A 147 -5.62 -2.69 14.92
CA ALA A 147 -6.70 -2.21 15.77
C ALA A 147 -7.85 -3.23 15.92
N TYR A 148 -8.34 -3.80 14.82
CA TYR A 148 -9.48 -4.73 14.78
C TYR A 148 -9.09 -6.21 14.95
N GLY A 149 -7.80 -6.54 14.86
CA GLY A 149 -7.25 -7.88 15.09
C GLY A 149 -7.33 -8.83 13.90
N THR A 150 -8.02 -8.48 12.82
CA THR A 150 -8.08 -9.27 11.58
C THR A 150 -8.40 -8.37 10.41
N GLU A 151 -7.83 -8.67 9.24
CA GLU A 151 -8.16 -8.00 7.99
C GLU A 151 -9.62 -8.24 7.56
N LEU A 152 -10.21 -9.35 8.01
CA LEU A 152 -11.58 -9.75 7.69
C LEU A 152 -12.63 -9.06 8.56
N ALA A 153 -12.22 -8.10 9.40
CA ALA A 153 -13.15 -7.35 10.22
C ALA A 153 -14.16 -6.59 9.33
N PRO A 154 -15.47 -6.60 9.63
CA PRO A 154 -16.48 -5.95 8.79
C PRO A 154 -16.19 -4.47 8.50
N GLN A 155 -15.58 -3.78 9.46
CA GLN A 155 -15.19 -2.38 9.33
C GLN A 155 -14.10 -2.18 8.25
N ILE A 156 -13.14 -3.10 8.18
CA ILE A 156 -12.05 -3.05 7.19
C ILE A 156 -12.59 -3.46 5.81
N GLN A 157 -13.46 -4.46 5.76
CA GLN A 157 -14.10 -4.87 4.51
C GLN A 157 -14.96 -3.75 3.93
N ASN A 158 -15.69 -3.01 4.77
CA ASN A 158 -16.44 -1.84 4.31
C ASN A 158 -15.53 -0.75 3.71
N LEU A 159 -14.39 -0.48 4.35
CA LEU A 159 -13.39 0.45 3.81
C LEU A 159 -12.87 0.00 2.44
N ARG A 160 -12.56 -1.30 2.30
CA ARG A 160 -12.11 -1.88 1.03
C ARG A 160 -13.19 -1.77 -0.04
N GLN A 161 -14.43 -2.09 0.28
CA GLN A 161 -15.55 -1.97 -0.64
C GLN A 161 -15.72 -0.53 -1.13
N ILE A 162 -15.76 0.46 -0.23
CA ILE A 162 -15.86 1.87 -0.60
C ILE A 162 -14.67 2.29 -1.48
N ARG A 163 -13.45 1.90 -1.12
CA ARG A 163 -12.25 2.18 -1.91
C ARG A 163 -12.37 1.61 -3.31
N ASP A 164 -12.69 0.34 -3.42
CA ASP A 164 -12.63 -0.43 -4.66
C ASP A 164 -13.78 -0.07 -5.61
N GLU A 165 -15.00 0.04 -5.08
CA GLU A 165 -16.21 0.30 -5.88
C GLU A 165 -16.40 1.79 -6.18
N MET A 166 -16.15 2.67 -5.21
CA MET A 166 -16.50 4.09 -5.32
C MET A 166 -15.29 4.98 -5.62
N VAL A 167 -14.17 4.79 -4.94
CA VAL A 167 -13.02 5.71 -5.06
C VAL A 167 -12.19 5.38 -6.29
N LEU A 168 -11.75 4.14 -6.44
CA LEU A 168 -10.87 3.69 -7.53
C LEU A 168 -11.57 3.62 -8.89
N SER A 169 -12.90 3.70 -8.93
CA SER A 169 -13.66 3.83 -10.18
C SER A 169 -13.55 5.22 -10.82
N THR A 170 -12.87 6.18 -10.18
CA THR A 170 -12.68 7.55 -10.68
C THR A 170 -11.21 7.96 -10.70
N ASP A 171 -10.82 8.83 -11.64
CA ASP A 171 -9.41 9.24 -11.76
C ASP A 171 -8.96 10.11 -10.59
N SER A 172 -9.84 10.99 -10.09
CA SER A 172 -9.58 11.77 -8.87
C SER A 172 -9.35 10.88 -7.64
N GLY A 173 -10.13 9.80 -7.50
CA GLY A 173 -9.97 8.84 -6.42
C GLY A 173 -8.70 8.01 -6.53
N LYS A 174 -8.32 7.56 -7.74
CA LYS A 174 -7.03 6.88 -7.97
C LYS A 174 -5.85 7.75 -7.55
N TRP A 175 -5.84 9.03 -7.97
CA TRP A 175 -4.79 9.96 -7.58
C TRP A 175 -4.73 10.16 -6.05
N PHE A 176 -5.88 10.32 -5.41
CA PHE A 176 -5.98 10.44 -3.96
C PHE A 176 -5.42 9.21 -3.24
N ILE A 177 -5.83 8.00 -3.64
CA ILE A 177 -5.36 6.75 -3.03
C ILE A 177 -3.86 6.56 -3.24
N SER A 178 -3.32 6.89 -4.41
CA SER A 178 -1.89 6.85 -4.66
C SER A 178 -1.12 7.78 -3.70
N ALA A 179 -1.52 9.05 -3.61
CA ALA A 179 -0.90 10.02 -2.69
C ALA A 179 -1.06 9.62 -1.21
N PHE A 180 -2.24 9.10 -0.84
CA PHE A 180 -2.50 8.60 0.50
C PHE A 180 -1.62 7.41 0.85
N ASN A 181 -1.49 6.43 -0.04
CA ASN A 181 -0.69 5.22 0.18
C ASN A 181 0.79 5.56 0.40
N GLN A 182 1.34 6.49 -0.38
CA GLN A 182 2.72 6.97 -0.21
C GLN A 182 2.96 7.50 1.20
N ALA A 183 2.03 8.29 1.74
CA ALA A 183 2.15 8.78 3.11
C ALA A 183 1.86 7.67 4.14
N TYR A 184 0.83 6.87 3.93
CA TYR A 184 0.35 5.85 4.86
C TYR A 184 1.40 4.78 5.15
N TYR A 185 2.04 4.24 4.11
CA TYR A 185 3.01 3.15 4.29
C TYR A 185 4.35 3.61 4.88
N VAL A 186 4.65 4.91 4.88
CA VAL A 186 5.84 5.46 5.56
C VAL A 186 5.76 5.30 7.08
N PHE A 187 4.58 5.39 7.69
CA PHE A 187 4.45 5.36 9.16
C PHE A 187 3.59 4.21 9.70
N SER A 188 2.73 3.61 8.88
CA SER A 188 1.77 2.61 9.34
C SER A 188 2.38 1.32 9.90
N PRO A 189 3.53 0.78 9.43
CA PRO A 189 4.15 -0.40 10.04
C PRO A 189 4.53 -0.15 11.50
N THR A 190 5.27 0.93 11.76
CA THR A 190 5.68 1.32 13.12
C THR A 190 4.48 1.51 14.05
N VAL A 191 3.42 2.16 13.57
CA VAL A 191 2.19 2.36 14.38
C VAL A 191 1.46 1.04 14.62
N ALA A 192 1.45 0.12 13.65
CA ALA A 192 0.85 -1.20 13.81
C ALA A 192 1.61 -2.03 14.85
N ASP A 193 2.95 -2.01 14.85
CA ASP A 193 3.77 -2.71 15.84
C ASP A 193 3.56 -2.15 17.25
N MET A 194 3.55 -0.82 17.39
CA MET A 194 3.26 -0.17 18.68
C MET A 194 1.87 -0.57 19.24
N GLN A 195 0.87 -0.78 18.38
CA GLN A 195 -0.46 -1.24 18.80
C GLN A 195 -0.45 -2.70 19.29
N ARG A 196 0.37 -3.57 18.69
CA ARG A 196 0.51 -4.98 19.11
C ARG A 196 1.11 -5.09 20.50
N GLU A 197 2.03 -4.19 20.83
CA GLU A 197 2.69 -4.14 22.14
C GLU A 197 1.86 -3.43 23.22
N ASN A 198 1.03 -2.46 22.83
CA ASN A 198 0.31 -1.60 23.77
C ASN A 198 -1.23 -1.65 23.59
N PRO A 199 -1.95 -2.37 24.47
CA PRO A 199 -3.41 -2.49 24.36
C PRO A 199 -4.16 -1.15 24.61
N VAL A 200 -3.55 -0.20 25.33
CA VAL A 200 -4.13 1.14 25.51
C VAL A 200 -4.06 1.91 24.19
N LEU A 201 -2.91 1.86 23.50
CA LEU A 201 -2.74 2.50 22.20
C LEU A 201 -3.72 1.93 21.17
N LYS A 202 -3.88 0.60 21.13
CA LYS A 202 -4.89 -0.07 20.30
C LYS A 202 -6.30 0.52 20.51
N ASN A 203 -6.73 0.67 21.77
CA ASN A 203 -8.04 1.22 22.10
C ASN A 203 -8.19 2.71 21.71
N VAL A 204 -7.12 3.49 21.87
CA VAL A 204 -7.09 4.88 21.42
C VAL A 204 -7.22 4.95 19.89
N VAL A 205 -6.50 4.10 19.15
CA VAL A 205 -6.61 4.03 17.69
C VAL A 205 -8.03 3.63 17.27
N LEU A 206 -8.60 2.59 17.87
CA LEU A 206 -10.00 2.19 17.62
C LEU A 206 -11.00 3.34 17.80
N LEU A 207 -10.90 4.06 18.93
CA LEU A 207 -11.76 5.21 19.19
C LEU A 207 -11.53 6.34 18.17
N SER A 208 -10.27 6.58 17.81
CA SER A 208 -9.92 7.61 16.83
C SER A 208 -10.39 7.26 15.41
N MET A 209 -10.48 5.99 15.04
CA MET A 209 -10.94 5.58 13.70
C MET A 209 -12.45 5.76 13.51
N GLN A 210 -13.23 5.77 14.60
CA GLN A 210 -14.68 5.71 14.51
C GLN A 210 -15.33 6.92 13.81
N PRO A 211 -14.93 8.18 14.08
CA PRO A 211 -15.42 9.33 13.30
C PRO A 211 -15.17 9.18 11.79
N MET A 212 -13.98 8.71 11.41
CA MET A 212 -13.60 8.48 10.03
C MET A 212 -14.51 7.42 9.39
N LEU A 213 -14.68 6.26 10.03
CA LEU A 213 -15.54 5.18 9.52
C LEU A 213 -16.98 5.65 9.30
N VAL A 214 -17.54 6.43 10.23
CA VAL A 214 -18.90 6.98 10.10
C VAL A 214 -18.98 7.97 8.95
N SER A 215 -18.03 8.89 8.85
CA SER A 215 -18.02 9.89 7.77
C SER A 215 -17.84 9.27 6.38
N LEU A 216 -17.07 8.18 6.26
CA LEU A 216 -16.81 7.50 5.00
C LEU A 216 -18.05 6.83 4.40
N GLY A 217 -19.06 6.50 5.22
CA GLY A 217 -20.35 6.02 4.71
C GLY A 217 -21.05 7.00 3.75
N LEU A 218 -20.69 8.29 3.79
CA LEU A 218 -21.18 9.27 2.80
C LEU A 218 -20.69 8.99 1.37
N MET A 219 -19.58 8.26 1.24
CA MET A 219 -18.99 7.92 -0.06
C MET A 219 -19.80 6.87 -0.82
N GLU A 220 -20.68 6.11 -0.16
CA GLU A 220 -21.61 5.17 -0.80
C GLU A 220 -22.58 5.87 -1.77
N TYR A 221 -22.75 7.19 -1.65
CA TYR A 221 -23.60 7.98 -2.55
C TYR A 221 -22.83 8.62 -3.72
N ALA A 222 -21.53 8.36 -3.84
CA ALA A 222 -20.62 8.99 -4.79
C ALA A 222 -20.55 8.26 -6.14
N ASP A 223 -21.66 8.21 -6.89
CA ASP A 223 -21.78 7.47 -8.16
C ASP A 223 -21.07 8.11 -9.38
N SER A 224 -20.34 9.21 -9.20
CA SER A 224 -19.70 9.95 -10.29
C SER A 224 -18.42 10.65 -9.84
N GLU A 225 -17.55 10.97 -10.79
CA GLU A 225 -16.27 11.64 -10.52
C GLU A 225 -16.43 12.96 -9.74
N SER A 226 -17.41 13.79 -10.11
CA SER A 226 -17.66 15.04 -9.42
C SER A 226 -18.17 14.82 -7.99
N LYS A 227 -18.97 13.77 -7.76
CA LYS A 227 -19.45 13.42 -6.41
C LYS A 227 -18.32 12.85 -5.56
N VAL A 228 -17.47 11.98 -6.10
CA VAL A 228 -16.29 11.44 -5.37
C VAL A 228 -15.39 12.58 -4.92
N LEU A 229 -15.14 13.57 -5.79
CA LEU A 229 -14.36 14.74 -5.44
C LEU A 229 -15.02 15.59 -4.33
N VAL A 230 -16.31 15.92 -4.49
CA VAL A 230 -17.04 16.77 -3.53
C VAL A 230 -17.19 16.07 -2.18
N TYR A 231 -17.63 14.81 -2.16
CA TYR A 231 -17.77 14.04 -0.93
C TYR A 231 -16.41 13.75 -0.30
N GLY A 232 -15.37 13.44 -1.08
CA GLY A 232 -14.01 13.26 -0.59
C GLY A 232 -13.50 14.49 0.16
N ILE A 233 -13.62 15.69 -0.44
CA ILE A 233 -13.24 16.95 0.21
C ILE A 233 -14.07 17.18 1.48
N LEU A 234 -15.39 16.96 1.41
CA LEU A 234 -16.28 17.13 2.57
C LEU A 234 -15.89 16.21 3.73
N ILE A 235 -15.61 14.94 3.45
CA ILE A 235 -15.19 13.93 4.43
C ILE A 235 -13.87 14.33 5.07
N ILE A 236 -12.88 14.78 4.27
CA ILE A 236 -11.59 15.25 4.80
C ILE A 236 -11.81 16.42 5.76
N LEU A 237 -12.61 17.42 5.36
CA LEU A 237 -12.91 18.57 6.21
C LEU A 237 -13.66 18.18 7.49
N LEU A 238 -14.62 17.25 7.39
CA LEU A 238 -15.37 16.75 8.55
C LEU A 238 -14.48 16.00 9.53
N ASN A 239 -13.54 15.18 9.03
CA ASN A 239 -12.56 14.48 9.85
C ASN A 239 -11.60 15.46 10.52
N MET A 240 -11.04 16.40 9.76
CA MET A 240 -10.16 17.44 10.31
C MET A 240 -10.87 18.22 11.42
N ALA A 241 -12.11 18.65 11.20
CA ALA A 241 -12.90 19.33 12.21
C ALA A 241 -13.08 18.47 13.45
N THR A 242 -13.42 17.19 13.28
CA THR A 242 -13.66 16.28 14.42
C THR A 242 -12.38 16.05 15.24
N TYR A 243 -11.25 15.78 14.58
CA TYR A 243 -9.97 15.51 15.24
C TYR A 243 -9.35 16.74 15.90
N MET A 244 -9.65 17.94 15.41
CA MET A 244 -9.17 19.19 16.00
C MET A 244 -10.09 19.70 17.12
N VAL A 245 -11.39 19.74 16.87
CA VAL A 245 -12.37 20.36 17.79
C VAL A 245 -12.71 19.42 18.95
N GLY A 246 -12.86 18.12 18.71
CA GLY A 246 -13.26 17.14 19.72
C GLY A 246 -12.36 17.14 20.96
N PRO A 247 -11.03 16.92 20.81
CA PRO A 247 -10.10 16.93 21.93
C PRO A 247 -10.09 18.27 22.69
N VAL A 248 -10.18 19.40 21.97
CA VAL A 248 -10.21 20.74 22.58
C VAL A 248 -11.46 20.92 23.44
N LEU A 249 -12.63 20.52 22.95
CA LEU A 249 -13.88 20.60 23.73
C LEU A 249 -13.83 19.70 24.98
N ILE A 250 -13.29 18.49 24.87
CA ILE A 250 -13.11 17.57 26.00
C ILE A 250 -12.19 18.22 27.06
N LEU A 251 -11.07 18.81 26.64
CA LEU A 251 -10.15 19.51 27.54
C LEU A 251 -10.81 20.70 28.24
N VAL A 252 -11.51 21.55 27.49
CA VAL A 252 -12.24 22.70 28.06
C VAL A 252 -13.30 22.22 29.04
N TRP A 253 -14.08 21.20 28.69
CA TRP A 253 -15.09 20.62 29.57
C TRP A 253 -14.49 20.07 30.86
N LEU A 254 -13.37 19.33 30.78
CA LEU A 254 -12.65 18.82 31.95
C LEU A 254 -12.13 19.95 32.85
N LEU A 255 -11.58 21.01 32.27
CA LEU A 255 -11.11 22.19 33.02
C LEU A 255 -12.26 22.92 33.73
N LEU A 256 -13.42 23.06 33.07
CA LEU A 256 -14.60 23.67 33.68
C LEU A 256 -15.19 22.78 34.79
N TRP A 257 -15.21 21.47 34.58
CA TRP A 257 -15.72 20.50 35.54
C TRP A 257 -14.86 20.43 36.81
N THR A 258 -13.53 20.41 36.66
CA THR A 258 -12.59 20.44 37.80
C THR A 258 -12.71 21.73 38.60
N LYS A 259 -12.81 22.89 37.93
CA LYS A 259 -13.08 24.18 38.59
C LYS A 259 -14.39 24.17 39.37
N LYS A 260 -15.46 23.62 38.79
CA LYS A 260 -16.77 23.53 39.46
C LYS A 260 -16.73 22.61 40.68
N ARG A 261 -16.02 21.47 40.62
CA ARG A 261 -15.86 20.56 41.77
C ARG A 261 -15.03 21.18 42.90
N LEU A 262 -13.95 21.90 42.57
CA LEU A 262 -13.15 22.62 43.57
C LEU A 262 -13.93 23.74 44.25
N ALA A 263 -14.85 24.40 43.54
CA ALA A 263 -15.71 25.43 44.09
C ALA A 263 -16.81 24.90 45.05
N ILE A 264 -17.22 23.63 44.90
CA ILE A 264 -18.22 22.98 45.77
C ILE A 264 -17.58 22.37 47.03
N ALA A 265 -16.27 22.13 47.01
CA ALA A 265 -15.52 21.55 48.12
C ALA A 265 -14.94 22.58 49.12
N ARG A 266 -15.16 23.88 48.90
CA ARG A 266 -14.88 24.98 49.84
C ARG A 266 -16.18 25.47 50.46
#